data_AF-A0A953SJP7-F1
#
_entry.id   AF-A0A953SJP7-F1
#
_cell.length_a   1.000
_cell.length_b   1.000
_cell.length_c   1.000
_cell.angle_alpha   90.00
_cell.angle_beta   90.00
_cell.angle_gamma   90.00
#
_symmetry.space_group_name_H-M   'P 1'
#
loop_
_entity.id
_entity.type
_entity.pdbx_description
1 polymer ?
#
loop_
_entity_poly.entity_id
_entity_poly.type
_entity_poly.pdbx_seq_one_letter_code
_entity_poly.pdbx_strand_id
1 'polypeptide(L)'
;MKHIIKNLFTLFTILLIASVTINAQHHMNHSKSDTTKQMHHMMDDSTKMHHMEIDTSKMMHKNMNHKMDKTMVKEATDKKEIWNAYCPVKGGEVDPEAPTVKYMGKTIGFCCPGCDGKFMENPEKYLEKFNEDGTLKK
;
A
#
# COMPACT_ATOMS: atom_id res chain seq x y z
N MET A 1 42.86 -10.05 40.72
CA MET A 1 41.59 -9.28 40.59
C MET A 1 41.21 -8.93 39.15
N LYS A 2 42.15 -8.51 38.27
CA LYS A 2 41.85 -8.11 36.88
C LYS A 2 41.35 -9.23 35.94
N HIS A 3 41.59 -10.51 36.25
CA HIS A 3 41.15 -11.65 35.43
C HIS A 3 39.71 -12.09 35.69
N ILE A 4 39.16 -11.84 36.88
CA ILE A 4 37.80 -12.27 37.26
C ILE A 4 36.75 -11.38 36.57
N ILE A 5 37.06 -10.09 36.40
CA ILE A 5 36.19 -9.11 35.73
C ILE A 5 36.07 -9.39 34.23
N LYS A 6 37.13 -9.92 33.59
CA LYS A 6 37.11 -10.27 32.16
C LYS A 6 36.15 -11.43 31.87
N ASN A 7 36.07 -12.42 32.76
CA ASN A 7 35.15 -13.56 32.61
C ASN A 7 33.67 -13.18 32.89
N LEU A 8 33.43 -12.19 33.75
CA LEU A 8 32.07 -11.71 34.00
C LEU A 8 31.52 -10.90 32.81
N PHE A 9 32.40 -10.17 32.12
CA PHE A 9 32.03 -9.41 30.93
C PHE A 9 31.73 -10.31 29.72
N THR A 10 32.46 -11.41 29.55
CA THR A 10 32.18 -12.40 28.49
C THR A 10 30.91 -13.22 28.74
N LEU A 11 30.51 -13.45 29.99
CA LEU A 11 29.23 -14.12 30.28
C LEU A 11 28.02 -13.21 29.99
N PHE A 12 28.15 -11.91 30.23
CA PHE A 12 27.10 -10.93 29.94
C PHE A 12 26.86 -10.75 28.44
N THR A 13 27.91 -10.79 27.61
CA THR A 13 27.76 -10.71 26.15
C THR A 13 27.11 -11.97 25.58
N ILE A 14 27.41 -13.16 26.09
CA ILE A 14 26.80 -14.42 25.63
C ILE A 14 25.29 -14.44 25.93
N LEU A 15 24.86 -13.90 27.07
CA LEU A 15 23.44 -13.89 27.47
C LEU A 15 22.58 -12.95 26.58
N LEU A 16 23.15 -11.86 26.05
CA LEU A 16 22.42 -10.94 25.17
C LEU A 16 22.18 -11.52 23.77
N ILE A 17 23.10 -12.36 23.26
CA ILE A 17 23.00 -12.93 21.90
C ILE A 17 21.87 -13.96 21.82
N ALA A 18 21.56 -14.66 22.91
CA ALA A 18 20.51 -15.69 22.94
C ALA A 18 19.07 -15.15 22.84
N SER A 19 18.85 -13.85 23.09
CA SER A 19 17.50 -13.25 23.09
C SER A 19 16.99 -12.86 21.70
N VAL A 20 17.84 -12.85 20.67
CA VAL A 20 17.53 -12.24 19.36
C VAL A 20 16.92 -13.22 18.33
N THR A 21 16.79 -14.51 18.65
CA THR A 21 16.45 -15.54 17.64
C THR A 21 15.01 -16.09 17.64
N ILE A 22 14.08 -15.54 18.43
CA ILE A 22 12.69 -16.04 18.46
C ILE A 22 11.72 -14.99 17.87
N ASN A 23 11.59 -14.87 16.55
CA ASN A 23 10.30 -14.59 15.90
C ASN A 23 10.33 -14.70 14.35
N ALA A 24 10.21 -15.90 13.80
CA ALA A 24 9.88 -16.11 12.39
C ALA A 24 9.22 -17.48 12.19
N GLN A 25 7.89 -17.53 11.99
CA GLN A 25 7.13 -18.43 11.09
C GLN A 25 5.63 -18.42 11.43
N HIS A 26 4.78 -17.93 10.50
CA HIS A 26 3.38 -18.34 10.19
C HIS A 26 2.77 -17.24 9.29
N HIS A 27 2.18 -17.41 8.11
CA HIS A 27 1.58 -18.54 7.37
C HIS A 27 1.80 -18.32 5.86
N MET A 28 2.02 -19.40 5.11
CA MET A 28 1.68 -19.52 3.68
C MET A 28 0.70 -20.69 3.53
N ASN A 29 -0.09 -20.66 2.45
CA ASN A 29 -1.00 -21.69 1.91
C ASN A 29 -2.47 -21.64 2.35
N HIS A 30 -3.34 -21.16 1.46
CA HIS A 30 -4.28 -22.12 0.86
C HIS A 30 -4.59 -21.79 -0.60
N SER A 31 -4.33 -22.79 -1.44
CA SER A 31 -4.56 -22.86 -2.87
C SER A 31 -5.90 -23.54 -3.12
N LYS A 32 -6.60 -23.08 -4.17
CA LYS A 32 -7.63 -23.78 -4.98
C LYS A 32 -8.94 -24.21 -4.31
N SER A 33 -10.04 -23.69 -4.86
CA SER A 33 -11.20 -24.49 -5.25
C SER A 33 -11.97 -23.80 -6.39
N ASP A 34 -11.74 -24.27 -7.61
CA ASP A 34 -12.75 -24.30 -8.68
C ASP A 34 -14.08 -24.81 -8.13
N THR A 35 -15.20 -24.20 -8.50
CA THR A 35 -16.32 -24.90 -9.16
C THR A 35 -17.49 -23.94 -9.41
N THR A 36 -17.54 -23.44 -10.64
CA THR A 36 -18.80 -23.26 -11.37
C THR A 36 -19.76 -24.41 -11.09
N LYS A 37 -21.03 -24.14 -10.73
CA LYS A 37 -22.27 -24.79 -11.23
C LYS A 37 -23.45 -24.72 -10.24
N GLN A 38 -24.65 -24.49 -10.83
CA GLN A 38 -26.03 -24.65 -10.29
C GLN A 38 -26.53 -23.56 -9.33
N MET A 39 -27.75 -23.01 -9.42
CA MET A 39 -29.00 -23.41 -10.08
C MET A 39 -29.95 -22.18 -10.08
N HIS A 40 -30.45 -21.71 -11.23
CA HIS A 40 -31.84 -21.78 -11.72
C HIS A 40 -33.00 -21.20 -10.86
N HIS A 41 -33.66 -20.18 -11.45
CA HIS A 41 -35.11 -20.00 -11.71
C HIS A 41 -36.12 -19.40 -10.69
N MET A 42 -36.98 -18.53 -11.28
CA MET A 42 -38.34 -18.05 -10.92
C MET A 42 -38.39 -16.88 -9.92
N MET A 43 -39.03 -15.74 -10.22
CA MET A 43 -40.43 -15.58 -10.63
C MET A 43 -40.66 -14.45 -11.66
N ASP A 44 -41.46 -14.79 -12.68
CA ASP A 44 -42.35 -13.90 -13.45
C ASP A 44 -43.33 -13.15 -12.53
N ASP A 45 -43.63 -11.88 -12.82
CA ASP A 45 -44.98 -11.51 -13.28
C ASP A 45 -44.95 -10.14 -13.98
N SER A 46 -45.68 -10.10 -15.08
CA SER A 46 -45.82 -9.01 -16.02
C SER A 46 -46.87 -8.00 -15.55
N THR A 47 -46.90 -6.85 -16.25
CA THR A 47 -48.02 -5.90 -16.38
C THR A 47 -47.80 -4.57 -15.66
N LYS A 48 -47.26 -3.56 -16.37
CA LYS A 48 -48.08 -2.54 -17.05
C LYS A 48 -47.20 -1.50 -17.76
N MET A 49 -47.52 -1.30 -19.03
CA MET A 49 -46.97 -0.33 -19.96
C MET A 49 -47.23 1.11 -19.53
N HIS A 50 -46.34 2.06 -19.86
CA HIS A 50 -46.66 3.33 -20.52
C HIS A 50 -45.37 4.00 -21.04
N HIS A 51 -45.27 4.17 -22.37
CA HIS A 51 -44.50 5.23 -23.04
C HIS A 51 -45.03 6.60 -22.54
N MET A 52 -44.40 7.77 -22.63
CA MET A 52 -43.29 8.39 -23.34
C MET A 52 -42.95 9.65 -22.47
N GLU A 53 -41.74 10.17 -22.37
CA GLU A 53 -41.29 11.28 -23.23
C GLU A 53 -39.80 11.53 -22.96
N ILE A 54 -39.05 11.64 -24.07
CA ILE A 54 -37.72 12.22 -24.10
C ILE A 54 -37.93 13.73 -24.06
N ASP A 55 -37.67 14.36 -22.91
CA ASP A 55 -37.40 15.81 -22.87
C ASP A 55 -35.91 16.01 -22.58
N THR A 56 -35.14 16.02 -23.66
CA THR A 56 -33.79 16.56 -23.70
C THR A 56 -33.85 18.08 -23.59
N SER A 57 -34.02 18.62 -22.38
CA SER A 57 -33.58 19.98 -22.07
C SER A 57 -33.57 20.30 -20.57
N LYS A 58 -32.39 20.78 -20.14
CA LYS A 58 -32.19 21.67 -18.98
C LYS A 58 -32.08 21.02 -17.59
N MET A 59 -31.00 20.26 -17.40
CA MET A 59 -30.37 20.11 -16.09
C MET A 59 -28.88 20.48 -16.19
N MET A 60 -28.58 21.78 -16.09
CA MET A 60 -27.22 22.27 -15.85
C MET A 60 -26.94 22.22 -14.34
N HIS A 61 -26.48 21.07 -13.85
CA HIS A 61 -25.70 21.05 -12.61
C HIS A 61 -24.22 21.14 -13.00
N LYS A 62 -23.61 22.32 -12.82
CA LYS A 62 -22.15 22.48 -12.88
C LYS A 62 -21.66 23.25 -11.68
N ASN A 63 -21.62 22.54 -10.56
CA ASN A 63 -20.67 22.74 -9.50
C ASN A 63 -20.30 21.33 -9.04
N MET A 64 -19.02 20.98 -9.06
CA MET A 64 -18.32 20.39 -7.94
C MET A 64 -16.87 20.17 -8.36
N ASN A 65 -16.00 20.80 -7.57
CA ASN A 65 -14.56 20.67 -7.55
C ASN A 65 -14.16 19.19 -7.63
N HIS A 66 -13.11 18.88 -8.39
CA HIS A 66 -12.52 17.54 -8.41
C HIS A 66 -11.82 17.29 -7.07
N LYS A 67 -12.63 16.99 -6.06
CA LYS A 67 -12.28 16.33 -4.83
C LYS A 67 -12.00 14.89 -5.23
N MET A 68 -10.82 14.40 -4.87
CA MET A 68 -10.49 13.00 -4.92
C MET A 68 -11.63 12.21 -4.25
N ASP A 69 -12.45 11.54 -5.05
CA ASP A 69 -13.37 10.54 -4.55
C ASP A 69 -12.76 9.16 -4.79
N LYS A 70 -12.13 8.73 -3.73
CA LYS A 70 -11.82 7.36 -3.36
C LYS A 70 -13.11 6.56 -3.32
N THR A 71 -13.42 5.74 -4.32
CA THR A 71 -14.29 4.54 -4.16
C THR A 71 -14.16 3.57 -5.35
N MET A 72 -13.57 2.41 -5.04
CA MET A 72 -13.88 1.07 -5.58
C MET A 72 -13.32 0.63 -6.94
N VAL A 73 -12.11 0.07 -6.90
CA VAL A 73 -11.93 -1.29 -7.44
C VAL A 73 -11.41 -2.16 -6.28
N LYS A 74 -12.26 -3.10 -5.85
CA LYS A 74 -11.90 -4.20 -4.94
C LYS A 74 -11.34 -5.32 -5.82
N GLU A 75 -10.03 -5.36 -5.96
CA GLU A 75 -9.31 -6.62 -6.14
C GLU A 75 -8.30 -6.71 -4.99
N ALA A 76 -8.30 -7.84 -4.29
CA ALA A 76 -7.51 -8.08 -3.10
C ALA A 76 -6.03 -8.26 -3.49
N THR A 77 -5.40 -7.15 -3.86
CA THR A 77 -3.97 -6.96 -3.73
C THR A 77 -3.76 -6.32 -2.36
N ASP A 78 -2.80 -6.81 -1.58
CA ASP A 78 -2.42 -6.21 -0.31
C ASP A 78 -2.14 -4.72 -0.55
N LYS A 79 -3.12 -3.87 -0.24
CA LYS A 79 -3.08 -2.42 -0.48
C LYS A 79 -2.06 -1.83 0.48
N LYS A 80 -0.79 -2.04 0.15
CA LYS A 80 0.37 -1.53 0.85
C LYS A 80 0.26 -0.01 0.77
N GLU A 81 -0.17 0.62 1.86
CA GLU A 81 -0.35 2.07 1.91
C GLU A 81 0.99 2.74 1.57
N ILE A 82 1.05 3.35 0.39
CA ILE A 82 2.18 4.15 -0.04
C ILE A 82 2.15 5.44 0.77
N TRP A 83 3.25 5.73 1.44
CA TRP A 83 3.38 6.84 2.37
C TRP A 83 3.46 8.20 1.67
N ASN A 84 4.06 8.25 0.48
CA ASN A 84 4.30 9.49 -0.27
C ASN A 84 3.43 9.59 -1.53
N ALA A 85 3.01 10.81 -1.88
CA ALA A 85 2.30 11.10 -3.12
C ALA A 85 3.25 11.37 -4.32
N TYR A 86 4.46 11.85 -4.03
CA TYR A 86 5.46 12.21 -5.04
C TYR A 86 6.74 11.39 -4.88
N CYS A 87 7.35 11.01 -5.99
CA CYS A 87 8.59 10.26 -6.09
C CYS A 87 9.74 11.02 -5.39
N PRO A 88 10.43 10.43 -4.40
CA PRO A 88 11.50 11.12 -3.69
C PRO A 88 12.71 11.43 -4.58
N VAL A 89 12.91 10.66 -5.65
CA VAL A 89 14.06 10.79 -6.56
C VAL A 89 13.85 11.86 -7.62
N LYS A 90 12.68 11.86 -8.28
CA LYS A 90 12.38 12.72 -9.44
C LYS A 90 11.27 13.76 -9.21
N GLY A 91 10.49 13.65 -8.13
CA GLY A 91 9.41 14.57 -7.80
C GLY A 91 8.09 14.38 -8.58
N GLY A 92 8.03 13.46 -9.55
CA GLY A 92 6.78 13.13 -10.25
C GLY A 92 5.79 12.36 -9.36
N GLU A 93 4.53 12.28 -9.75
CA GLU A 93 3.51 11.50 -9.02
C GLU A 93 3.88 10.02 -8.94
N VAL A 94 3.53 9.37 -7.82
CA VAL A 94 3.77 7.94 -7.65
C VAL A 94 2.91 7.14 -8.62
N ASP A 95 3.56 6.20 -9.30
CA ASP A 95 2.93 5.21 -10.16
C ASP A 95 2.67 3.93 -9.35
N PRO A 96 1.41 3.46 -9.23
CA PRO A 96 1.11 2.23 -8.50
C PRO A 96 1.70 0.96 -9.15
N GLU A 97 2.08 1.00 -10.42
CA GLU A 97 2.74 -0.10 -11.13
C GLU A 97 4.27 -0.09 -10.95
N ALA A 98 4.83 1.03 -10.46
CA ALA A 98 6.26 1.11 -10.19
C ALA A 98 6.64 0.29 -8.95
N PRO A 99 7.92 -0.12 -8.84
CA PRO A 99 8.43 -0.77 -7.63
C PRO A 99 8.18 0.08 -6.37
N THR A 100 8.14 -0.56 -5.21
CA THR A 100 8.08 0.14 -3.91
C THR A 100 9.15 -0.40 -2.98
N VAL A 101 9.66 0.46 -2.10
CA VAL A 101 10.66 0.09 -1.08
C VAL A 101 10.04 0.25 0.31
N LYS A 102 10.32 -0.69 1.23
CA LYS A 102 10.03 -0.46 2.65
C LYS A 102 11.25 0.17 3.31
N TYR A 103 11.08 1.34 3.92
CA TYR A 103 12.14 2.05 4.64
C TYR A 103 11.55 2.73 5.88
N MET A 104 12.17 2.53 7.05
CA MET A 104 11.70 3.06 8.34
C MET A 104 10.21 2.79 8.64
N GLY A 105 9.74 1.56 8.33
CA GLY A 105 8.34 1.18 8.51
C GLY A 105 7.36 1.80 7.51
N LYS A 106 7.83 2.69 6.62
CA LYS A 106 7.04 3.34 5.57
C LYS A 106 7.20 2.59 4.25
N THR A 107 6.15 2.57 3.44
CA THR A 107 6.23 2.12 2.06
C THR A 107 6.47 3.32 1.17
N ILE A 108 7.63 3.38 0.54
CA ILE A 108 8.02 4.44 -0.37
C ILE A 108 7.66 4.02 -1.80
N GLY A 109 6.84 4.83 -2.45
CA GLY A 109 6.44 4.68 -3.84
C GLY A 109 7.27 5.56 -4.77
N PHE A 110 7.37 5.15 -6.03
CA PHE A 110 8.15 5.83 -7.06
C PHE A 110 7.32 6.11 -8.31
N CYS A 111 7.79 7.02 -9.15
CA CYS A 111 7.11 7.39 -10.40
C CYS A 111 7.53 6.52 -11.61
N CYS A 112 8.58 5.72 -11.48
CA CYS A 112 9.07 4.84 -12.55
C CYS A 112 10.04 3.77 -12.01
N PRO A 113 10.22 2.66 -12.74
CA PRO A 113 11.29 1.69 -12.46
C PRO A 113 12.68 2.35 -12.41
N GLY A 114 13.55 1.86 -11.52
CA GLY A 114 14.92 2.34 -11.34
C GLY A 114 15.06 3.52 -10.37
N CYS A 115 13.95 4.17 -9.98
CA CYS A 115 13.96 5.14 -8.89
C CYS A 115 14.16 4.47 -7.52
N ASP A 116 13.71 3.22 -7.37
CA ASP A 116 13.95 2.38 -6.20
C ASP A 116 15.45 2.15 -5.96
N GLY A 117 16.21 1.80 -7.00
CA GLY A 117 17.67 1.62 -6.90
C GLY A 117 18.38 2.90 -6.46
N LYS A 118 18.08 4.03 -7.12
CA LYS A 118 18.65 5.34 -6.76
C LYS A 118 18.29 5.75 -5.33
N PHE A 119 17.04 5.50 -4.92
CA PHE A 119 16.59 5.78 -3.56
C PHE A 119 17.42 5.00 -2.54
N MET A 120 17.69 3.72 -2.78
CA MET A 120 18.44 2.85 -1.88
C MET A 120 19.92 3.25 -1.71
N GLU A 121 20.51 4.01 -2.64
CA GLU A 121 21.87 4.53 -2.51
C GLU A 121 21.99 5.57 -1.38
N ASN A 122 20.97 6.41 -1.21
CA ASN A 122 20.93 7.40 -0.13
C ASN A 122 19.48 7.81 0.22
N PRO A 123 18.75 6.97 0.98
CA PRO A 123 17.34 7.20 1.30
C PRO A 123 17.12 8.51 2.06
N GLU A 124 17.99 8.81 3.02
CA GLU A 124 17.89 9.98 3.91
C GLU A 124 17.88 11.28 3.10
N LYS A 125 18.82 11.44 2.15
CA LYS A 125 18.90 12.59 1.26
C LYS A 125 17.60 12.86 0.49
N TYR A 126 16.89 11.81 0.07
CA TYR A 126 15.64 11.98 -0.68
C TYR A 126 14.47 12.29 0.24
N LEU A 127 14.46 11.70 1.45
CA LEU A 127 13.39 11.92 2.44
C LEU A 127 13.50 13.25 3.18
N GLU A 128 14.66 13.90 3.19
CA GLU A 128 14.83 15.26 3.74
C GLU A 128 13.85 16.28 3.15
N LYS A 129 13.39 16.06 1.91
CA LYS A 129 12.43 16.93 1.21
C LYS A 129 10.97 16.67 1.62
N PHE A 130 10.72 15.68 2.48
CA PHE A 130 9.39 15.25 2.89
C PHE A 130 9.16 15.55 4.37
N ASN A 131 7.91 15.87 4.69
CA ASN A 131 7.40 15.89 6.05
C ASN A 131 7.12 14.47 6.52
N GLU A 132 6.89 14.29 7.82
CA GLU A 132 6.63 12.96 8.42
C GLU A 132 5.37 12.26 7.86
N ASP A 133 4.43 13.04 7.34
CA ASP A 133 3.17 12.62 6.72
C ASP A 133 3.31 12.23 5.23
N GLY A 134 4.50 12.36 4.64
CA GLY A 134 4.76 12.01 3.24
C GLY A 134 4.43 13.10 2.23
N THR A 135 4.16 14.32 2.69
CA THR A 135 4.02 15.52 1.85
C THR A 135 5.38 16.17 1.58
N LEU A 136 5.52 16.85 0.45
CA LEU A 136 6.73 17.63 0.14
C LEU A 136 6.78 18.91 0.99
N LYS A 137 7.97 19.23 1.50
CA LYS A 137 8.26 20.53 2.14
C LYS A 137 8.12 21.63 1.09
N LYS A 138 7.43 22.71 1.47
CA LYS A 138 7.28 23.94 0.66
C LYS A 138 8.41 24.91 0.93
#